data_AF-A0A6C0HR37-F1
#
_entry.id   AF-A0A6C0HR37-F1
#
_cell.length_a   1.000
_cell.length_b   1.000
_cell.length_c   1.000
_cell.angle_alpha   90.00
_cell.angle_beta   90.00
_cell.angle_gamma   90.00
#
_symmetry.space_group_name_H-M   'P 1'
#
loop_
_entity.id
_entity.type
_entity.pdbx_description
1 polymer ?
#
loop_
_entity_poly.entity_id
_entity_poly.type
_entity_poly.pdbx_seq_one_letter_code
_entity_poly.pdbx_strand_id
1 'polypeptide(L)'
;MDLGTIGTILIIIIIIVIVIRLLNKKKIIYQMTSSKEQVIDASTLELSTTNTQHSTYSIWFYISDWSINFGEKKYIFKRELGSVSSLDVYLHETVPQLSIKVKVLSNDSNFKTCTLSGIELQKWNSLIFSINTSTIDIYMNGEMVQSQYLEGIVNIDSNANVIISPGGVGFNGWNSKFQYWTQYMNPNQVKNIYNQGHGASQEKDLRVNISLYKGDVRRANIVI
;
A
#
# COMPACT_ATOMS: atom_id res chain seq x y z
N MET A 1 -12.86 46.24 2.66
CA MET A 1 -12.99 44.86 2.17
C MET A 1 -14.44 44.55 2.27
N ASP A 2 -15.12 44.50 1.13
CA ASP A 2 -16.57 44.60 1.12
C ASP A 2 -17.17 43.25 1.45
N LEU A 3 -18.35 43.25 2.07
CA LEU A 3 -19.02 42.05 2.57
C LEU A 3 -19.20 40.99 1.45
N GLY A 4 -19.38 41.44 0.20
CA GLY A 4 -19.45 40.58 -0.98
C GLY A 4 -18.12 39.89 -1.34
N THR A 5 -16.98 40.54 -1.10
CA THR A 5 -15.66 39.93 -1.33
C THR A 5 -15.37 38.86 -0.29
N ILE A 6 -15.85 39.03 0.95
CA ILE A 6 -15.72 38.03 2.01
C ILE A 6 -16.58 36.80 1.71
N GLY A 7 -17.83 37.00 1.25
CA GLY A 7 -18.74 35.91 0.91
C GLY A 7 -18.24 35.04 -0.24
N THR A 8 -17.66 35.65 -1.27
CA THR A 8 -17.11 34.92 -2.43
C THR A 8 -15.89 34.08 -2.07
N ILE A 9 -14.99 34.58 -1.22
CA ILE A 9 -13.82 33.82 -0.73
C ILE A 9 -14.27 32.58 0.07
N LEU A 10 -15.28 32.72 0.94
CA LEU A 10 -15.81 31.60 1.73
C LEU A 10 -16.39 30.49 0.85
N ILE A 11 -17.13 30.86 -0.20
CA ILE A 11 -17.70 29.89 -1.15
C ILE A 11 -16.60 29.13 -1.91
N ILE A 12 -15.55 29.82 -2.35
CA ILE A 12 -14.41 29.19 -3.05
C ILE A 12 -13.70 28.17 -2.14
N ILE A 13 -13.49 28.52 -0.87
CA ILE A 13 -12.88 27.60 0.12
C ILE A 13 -13.75 26.35 0.31
N ILE A 14 -15.07 26.52 0.44
CA ILE A 14 -16.01 25.40 0.57
C ILE A 14 -15.95 24.49 -0.67
N ILE A 15 -15.94 25.06 -1.87
CA ILE A 15 -15.83 24.29 -3.12
C ILE A 15 -14.51 23.55 -3.19
N ILE A 16 -13.38 24.17 -2.83
CA ILE A 16 -12.06 23.52 -2.80
C ILE A 16 -12.06 22.36 -1.81
N VAL A 17 -12.64 22.52 -0.61
CA VAL A 17 -12.75 21.44 0.39
C VAL A 17 -13.62 20.29 -0.13
N ILE A 18 -14.73 20.59 -0.80
CA ILE A 18 -15.61 19.58 -1.42
C ILE A 18 -14.86 18.84 -2.54
N VAL A 19 -14.15 19.56 -3.42
CA VAL A 19 -13.36 18.98 -4.52
C VAL A 19 -12.23 18.10 -3.96
N ILE A 20 -11.52 18.54 -2.92
CA ILE A 20 -10.49 17.74 -2.24
C ILE A 20 -11.10 16.48 -1.62
N ARG A 21 -12.30 16.56 -1.03
CA ARG A 21 -13.01 15.37 -0.50
C ARG A 21 -13.45 14.42 -1.61
N LEU A 22 -13.90 14.94 -2.75
CA LEU A 22 -14.36 14.15 -3.90
C LEU A 22 -13.21 13.50 -4.69
N LEU A 23 -12.05 14.15 -4.77
CA LEU A 23 -10.83 13.61 -5.41
C LEU A 23 -10.11 12.60 -4.50
N ASN A 24 -10.23 12.74 -3.17
CA ASN A 24 -9.70 11.78 -2.21
C ASN A 24 -10.65 10.60 -1.98
N LYS A 25 -11.15 9.96 -3.05
CA LYS A 25 -11.74 8.62 -2.94
C LYS A 25 -10.64 7.60 -2.65
N LYS A 26 -10.18 7.57 -1.40
CA LYS A 26 -9.32 6.49 -0.92
C LYS A 26 -10.19 5.25 -0.76
N LYS A 27 -9.93 4.24 -1.58
CA LYS A 27 -10.40 2.88 -1.29
C LYS A 27 -9.57 2.34 -0.14
N ILE A 28 -10.06 2.54 1.07
CA ILE A 28 -9.48 1.96 2.29
C ILE A 28 -9.98 0.53 2.32
N ILE A 29 -9.08 -0.44 2.21
CA ILE A 29 -9.43 -1.85 2.27
C ILE A 29 -8.80 -2.43 3.56
N TYR A 30 -9.63 -2.45 4.60
CA TYR A 30 -9.45 -3.05 5.92
C TYR A 30 -8.61 -2.32 6.98
N GLN A 31 -9.22 -2.30 8.18
CA GLN A 31 -8.68 -1.92 9.47
C GLN A 31 -8.14 -3.20 10.15
N MET A 32 -6.99 -3.05 10.84
CA MET A 32 -6.22 -4.06 11.58
C MET A 32 -6.91 -5.42 11.80
N THR A 33 -6.31 -6.50 11.27
CA THR A 33 -6.78 -7.87 11.50
C THR A 33 -5.71 -8.71 12.20
N SER A 34 -6.16 -9.68 12.98
CA SER A 34 -5.31 -10.80 13.41
C SER A 34 -4.85 -11.61 12.19
N SER A 35 -3.84 -12.48 12.35
CA SER A 35 -3.32 -13.43 11.35
C SER A 35 -4.33 -14.46 10.80
N LYS A 36 -5.64 -14.20 10.94
CA LYS A 36 -6.70 -14.98 10.33
C LYS A 36 -6.85 -14.60 8.86
N GLU A 37 -7.19 -15.59 8.05
CA GLU A 37 -7.44 -15.41 6.63
C GLU A 37 -8.50 -14.35 6.38
N GLN A 38 -8.24 -13.47 5.41
CA GLN A 38 -9.20 -12.50 4.91
C GLN A 38 -9.19 -12.50 3.39
N VAL A 39 -10.37 -12.56 2.78
CA VAL A 39 -10.55 -12.51 1.34
C VAL A 39 -11.06 -11.14 0.95
N ILE A 40 -10.39 -10.53 -0.02
CA ILE A 40 -10.76 -9.28 -0.67
C ILE A 40 -11.18 -9.63 -2.09
N ASP A 41 -12.48 -9.50 -2.36
CA ASP A 41 -13.02 -9.84 -3.66
C ASP A 41 -12.45 -8.93 -4.76
N ALA A 42 -12.13 -9.51 -5.91
CA ALA A 42 -11.62 -8.79 -7.07
C ALA A 42 -12.53 -7.64 -7.52
N SER A 43 -13.85 -7.81 -7.40
CA SER A 43 -14.85 -6.77 -7.67
C SER A 43 -14.63 -5.51 -6.81
N THR A 44 -14.10 -5.69 -5.59
CA THR A 44 -13.74 -4.61 -4.67
C THR A 44 -12.35 -4.03 -4.92
N LEU A 45 -11.61 -4.45 -5.96
CA LEU A 45 -10.26 -3.93 -6.25
C LEU A 45 -10.19 -2.97 -7.45
N GLU A 46 -11.35 -2.47 -7.91
CA GLU A 46 -11.50 -1.71 -9.16
C GLU A 46 -11.23 -2.56 -10.41
N LEU A 47 -12.22 -2.57 -11.30
CA LEU A 47 -12.27 -3.40 -12.49
C LEU A 47 -11.34 -2.81 -13.57
N SER A 48 -10.06 -3.17 -13.54
CA SER A 48 -9.28 -3.14 -14.78
C SER A 48 -9.82 -4.24 -15.69
N THR A 49 -10.34 -3.85 -16.87
CA THR A 49 -10.99 -4.76 -17.83
C THR A 49 -10.01 -5.77 -18.47
N THR A 50 -8.72 -5.67 -18.17
CA THR A 50 -7.64 -6.61 -18.56
C THR A 50 -6.57 -6.68 -17.46
N ASN A 51 -5.71 -7.71 -17.51
CA ASN A 51 -4.59 -7.91 -16.57
C ASN A 51 -3.86 -6.61 -16.23
N THR A 52 -3.55 -6.39 -14.95
CA THR A 52 -2.98 -5.11 -14.50
C THR A 52 -1.48 -5.10 -14.70
N GLN A 53 -1.01 -4.29 -15.65
CA GLN A 53 0.42 -4.08 -15.90
C GLN A 53 1.05 -3.04 -14.97
N HIS A 54 0.21 -2.19 -14.37
CA HIS A 54 0.61 -1.25 -13.33
C HIS A 54 -0.20 -1.52 -12.08
N SER A 55 0.48 -1.60 -10.95
CA SER A 55 -0.19 -1.76 -9.67
C SER A 55 0.72 -1.34 -8.52
N THR A 56 0.14 -0.85 -7.44
CA THR A 56 0.86 -0.61 -6.19
C THR A 56 0.15 -1.29 -5.06
N TYR A 57 0.92 -1.97 -4.21
CA TYR A 57 0.43 -2.65 -3.02
C TYR A 57 1.10 -2.05 -1.80
N SER A 58 0.34 -1.88 -0.72
CA SER A 58 0.83 -1.43 0.58
C SER A 58 0.22 -2.28 1.66
N ILE A 59 1.03 -2.74 2.61
CA ILE A 59 0.57 -3.44 3.80
C ILE A 59 1.51 -3.16 4.97
N TRP A 60 0.94 -3.08 6.15
CA TRP A 60 1.70 -3.11 7.40
C TRP A 60 1.59 -4.49 8.02
N PHE A 61 2.72 -5.01 8.48
CA PHE A 61 2.74 -6.29 9.16
C PHE A 61 3.67 -6.23 10.37
N TYR A 62 3.28 -6.93 11.43
CA TYR A 62 4.04 -7.06 12.67
C TYR A 62 4.27 -8.54 12.92
N ILE A 63 5.51 -8.97 13.09
CA ILE A 63 5.84 -10.37 13.40
C ILE A 63 6.24 -10.47 14.86
N SER A 64 5.45 -11.18 15.65
CA SER A 64 5.70 -11.42 17.08
C SER A 64 6.75 -12.49 17.31
N ASP A 65 6.68 -13.56 16.51
CA ASP A 65 7.51 -14.75 16.65
C ASP A 65 7.72 -15.42 15.29
N TRP A 66 8.98 -15.70 14.96
CA TRP A 66 9.38 -16.34 13.71
C TRP A 66 9.31 -17.88 13.77
N SER A 67 9.33 -18.46 14.97
CA SER A 67 9.41 -19.91 15.18
C SER A 67 8.14 -20.67 14.78
N ILE A 68 7.01 -19.97 14.69
CA ILE A 68 5.73 -20.57 14.27
C ILE A 68 5.82 -20.98 12.80
N ASN A 69 5.37 -22.20 12.47
CA ASN A 69 5.43 -22.76 11.11
C ASN A 69 6.86 -22.76 10.54
N PHE A 70 7.87 -23.03 11.40
CA PHE A 70 9.26 -23.14 10.97
C PHE A 70 9.42 -24.18 9.87
N GLY A 71 10.19 -23.86 8.82
CA GLY A 71 10.33 -24.74 7.66
C GLY A 71 9.26 -24.55 6.58
N GLU A 72 8.25 -23.70 6.82
CA GLU A 72 7.19 -23.40 5.84
C GLU A 72 7.13 -21.91 5.49
N LYS A 73 6.72 -21.61 4.25
CA LYS A 73 6.53 -20.23 3.76
C LYS A 73 5.34 -19.61 4.47
N LYS A 74 5.57 -18.48 5.12
CA LYS A 74 4.52 -17.78 5.86
C LYS A 74 3.97 -16.67 4.99
N TYR A 75 2.79 -16.88 4.40
CA TYR A 75 2.21 -15.91 3.47
C TYR A 75 1.65 -14.70 4.21
N ILE A 76 2.00 -13.50 3.72
CA ILE A 76 1.38 -12.24 4.13
C ILE A 76 0.09 -12.05 3.35
N PHE A 77 0.17 -12.14 2.02
CA PHE A 77 -0.99 -12.20 1.15
C PHE A 77 -0.67 -12.85 -0.18
N LYS A 78 -1.72 -13.26 -0.90
CA LYS A 78 -1.69 -13.77 -2.27
C LYS A 78 -2.74 -13.08 -3.12
N ARG A 79 -2.55 -13.09 -4.44
CA ARG A 79 -3.59 -12.75 -5.42
C ARG A 79 -3.83 -13.94 -6.34
N GLU A 80 -4.93 -14.65 -6.13
CA GLU A 80 -5.23 -15.91 -6.81
C GLU A 80 -6.67 -15.99 -7.35
N LEU A 81 -6.81 -16.67 -8.48
CA LEU A 81 -8.08 -17.06 -9.08
C LEU A 81 -8.16 -18.59 -9.06
N GLY A 82 -9.03 -19.14 -8.20
CA GLY A 82 -8.99 -20.56 -7.88
C GLY A 82 -7.63 -20.94 -7.28
N SER A 83 -6.98 -21.99 -7.80
CA SER A 83 -5.66 -22.44 -7.33
C SER A 83 -4.47 -21.79 -8.06
N VAL A 84 -4.71 -20.78 -8.90
CA VAL A 84 -3.67 -20.14 -9.72
C VAL A 84 -3.32 -18.77 -9.13
N SER A 85 -2.16 -18.68 -8.48
CA SER A 85 -1.64 -17.41 -7.99
C SER A 85 -0.92 -16.62 -9.09
N SER A 86 -1.17 -15.31 -9.09
CA SER A 86 -0.49 -14.34 -9.94
C SER A 86 0.50 -13.45 -9.18
N LEU A 87 0.38 -13.41 -7.85
CA LEU A 87 1.24 -12.65 -6.95
C LEU A 87 1.24 -13.29 -5.57
N ASP A 88 2.42 -13.65 -5.06
CA ASP A 88 2.61 -14.16 -3.70
C ASP A 88 3.56 -13.23 -2.94
N VAL A 89 3.16 -12.81 -1.75
CA VAL A 89 4.03 -12.11 -0.80
C VAL A 89 4.14 -12.96 0.46
N TYR A 90 5.35 -13.42 0.75
CA TYR A 90 5.59 -14.35 1.86
C TYR A 90 6.94 -14.12 2.52
N LEU A 91 6.99 -14.55 3.77
CA LEU A 91 8.18 -14.62 4.58
C LEU A 91 8.82 -16.01 4.39
N HIS A 92 10.15 -16.03 4.30
CA HIS A 92 10.93 -17.24 4.05
C HIS A 92 10.78 -18.27 5.18
N GLU A 93 11.13 -19.53 4.93
CA GLU A 93 10.86 -20.63 5.86
C GLU A 93 11.67 -20.54 7.16
N THR A 94 12.94 -20.11 7.04
CA THR A 94 13.97 -20.24 8.08
C THR A 94 14.68 -18.93 8.42
N VAL A 95 14.72 -17.96 7.51
CA VAL A 95 15.46 -16.69 7.68
C VAL A 95 14.50 -15.50 7.56
N PRO A 96 14.72 -14.40 8.31
CA PRO A 96 13.86 -13.20 8.29
C PRO A 96 14.01 -12.41 6.97
N GLN A 97 13.55 -13.04 5.89
CA GLN A 97 13.53 -12.51 4.54
C GLN A 97 12.10 -12.51 4.02
N LEU A 98 11.79 -11.51 3.20
CA LEU A 98 10.52 -11.40 2.51
C LEU A 98 10.74 -11.60 1.02
N SER A 99 9.84 -12.35 0.39
CA SER A 99 9.86 -12.62 -1.03
C SER A 99 8.56 -12.19 -1.68
N ILE A 100 8.69 -11.53 -2.83
CA ILE A 100 7.60 -11.14 -3.70
C ILE A 100 7.76 -11.94 -4.99
N LYS A 101 6.85 -12.87 -5.23
CA LYS A 101 6.80 -13.68 -6.44
C LYS A 101 5.66 -13.17 -7.31
N VAL A 102 5.98 -12.69 -8.51
CA VAL A 102 5.02 -12.12 -9.46
C VAL A 102 4.99 -12.95 -10.74
N LYS A 103 3.81 -13.17 -11.30
CA LYS A 103 3.63 -13.83 -12.59
C LYS A 103 4.03 -12.88 -13.72
N VAL A 104 4.84 -13.38 -14.64
CA VAL A 104 5.32 -12.65 -15.82
C VAL A 104 5.08 -13.47 -17.08
N LEU A 105 4.79 -12.80 -18.18
CA LEU A 105 4.79 -13.35 -19.53
C LEU A 105 6.20 -13.17 -20.07
N SER A 106 6.96 -14.27 -20.09
CA SER A 106 8.32 -14.34 -20.61
C SER A 106 8.54 -15.70 -21.27
N ASN A 107 9.60 -15.81 -22.06
CA ASN A 107 9.98 -17.06 -22.73
C ASN A 107 10.66 -18.05 -21.77
N ASP A 108 11.32 -17.54 -20.72
CA ASP A 108 12.19 -18.36 -19.85
C ASP A 108 11.50 -18.82 -18.55
N SER A 109 10.71 -17.93 -17.94
CA SER A 109 10.01 -18.24 -16.69
C SER A 109 8.65 -17.53 -16.60
N ASN A 110 7.65 -18.23 -16.06
CA ASN A 110 6.32 -17.64 -15.84
C ASN A 110 6.24 -16.82 -14.55
N PHE A 111 7.29 -16.80 -13.74
CA PHE A 111 7.33 -16.10 -12.46
C PHE A 111 8.73 -15.54 -12.19
N LYS A 112 8.77 -14.31 -11.67
CA LYS A 112 9.98 -13.72 -11.12
C LYS A 112 9.81 -13.52 -9.61
N THR A 113 10.84 -13.87 -8.85
CA THR A 113 10.88 -13.68 -7.40
C THR A 113 11.91 -12.61 -7.05
N CYS A 114 11.51 -11.67 -6.21
CA CYS A 114 12.39 -10.66 -5.63
C CYS A 114 12.44 -10.91 -4.13
N THR A 115 13.64 -11.12 -3.58
CA THR A 115 13.85 -11.44 -2.16
C THR A 115 14.62 -10.31 -1.50
N LEU A 116 14.12 -9.86 -0.36
CA LEU A 116 14.76 -8.85 0.49
C LEU A 116 15.04 -9.42 1.88
N SER A 117 16.12 -8.95 2.47
CA SER A 117 16.53 -9.25 3.84
C SER A 117 16.29 -8.05 4.75
N GLY A 118 16.42 -8.25 6.05
CA GLY A 118 16.26 -7.17 7.04
C GLY A 118 14.82 -6.98 7.50
N ILE A 119 14.00 -8.03 7.47
CA ILE A 119 12.69 -7.99 8.12
C ILE A 119 12.88 -8.02 9.62
N GLU A 120 12.31 -7.03 10.30
CA GLU A 120 12.57 -6.84 11.71
C GLU A 120 11.43 -7.45 12.55
N LEU A 121 11.78 -8.21 13.58
CA LEU A 121 10.81 -8.84 14.47
C LEU A 121 10.38 -7.88 15.58
N GLN A 122 9.21 -8.13 16.15
CA GLN A 122 8.61 -7.40 17.27
C GLN A 122 8.40 -5.89 17.03
N LYS A 123 8.34 -5.47 15.75
CA LYS A 123 7.92 -4.12 15.35
C LYS A 123 7.14 -4.12 14.04
N TRP A 124 6.45 -3.01 13.81
CA TRP A 124 5.68 -2.77 12.59
C TRP A 124 6.64 -2.53 11.41
N ASN A 125 6.53 -3.39 10.41
CA ASN A 125 7.19 -3.24 9.12
C ASN A 125 6.15 -2.72 8.11
N SER A 126 6.52 -1.72 7.32
CA SER A 126 5.73 -1.28 6.17
C SER A 126 6.34 -1.83 4.90
N LEU A 127 5.58 -2.62 4.16
CA LEU A 127 5.92 -3.04 2.81
C LEU A 127 5.06 -2.28 1.82
N ILE A 128 5.71 -1.57 0.91
CA ILE A 128 5.06 -0.95 -0.24
C ILE A 128 5.84 -1.37 -1.47
N PHE A 129 5.18 -1.85 -2.52
CA PHE A 129 5.85 -2.09 -3.78
C PHE A 129 4.99 -1.64 -4.95
N SER A 130 5.65 -1.04 -5.92
CA SER A 130 5.04 -0.51 -7.14
C SER A 130 5.55 -1.32 -8.31
N ILE A 131 4.61 -1.90 -9.05
CA ILE A 131 4.87 -2.69 -10.24
C ILE A 131 4.58 -1.83 -11.46
N ASN A 132 5.55 -1.76 -12.35
CA ASN A 132 5.42 -1.27 -13.71
C ASN A 132 5.36 -2.48 -14.67
N THR A 133 5.23 -2.23 -15.97
CA THR A 133 5.07 -3.29 -16.98
C THR A 133 6.14 -4.39 -16.92
N SER A 134 7.38 -4.05 -16.56
CA SER A 134 8.54 -4.96 -16.54
C SER A 134 9.49 -4.72 -15.36
N THR A 135 9.13 -3.86 -14.42
CA THR A 135 9.94 -3.56 -13.23
C THR A 135 9.11 -3.61 -11.97
N ILE A 136 9.75 -3.94 -10.86
CA ILE A 136 9.18 -3.83 -9.52
C ILE A 136 10.10 -2.98 -8.65
N ASP A 137 9.53 -1.97 -8.03
CA ASP A 137 10.19 -1.12 -7.06
C ASP A 137 9.64 -1.43 -5.67
N ILE A 138 10.51 -1.87 -4.78
CA ILE A 138 10.18 -2.35 -3.45
C ILE A 138 10.69 -1.35 -2.42
N TYR A 139 9.79 -0.97 -1.54
CA TYR A 139 10.02 -0.02 -0.47
C TYR A 139 9.73 -0.68 0.87
N MET A 140 10.67 -0.54 1.80
CA MET A 140 10.48 -0.94 3.20
C MET A 140 10.54 0.31 4.06
N ASN A 141 9.59 0.43 4.98
CA ASN A 141 9.54 1.52 5.95
C ASN A 141 9.64 2.93 5.31
N GLY A 142 9.09 3.08 4.11
CA GLY A 142 9.04 4.35 3.38
C GLY A 142 10.26 4.68 2.52
N GLU A 143 11.29 3.82 2.51
CA GLU A 143 12.51 3.99 1.71
C GLU A 143 12.60 2.91 0.62
N MET A 144 13.14 3.26 -0.54
CA MET A 144 13.36 2.30 -1.63
C MET A 144 14.52 1.39 -1.24
N VAL A 145 14.26 0.08 -1.16
CA VAL A 145 15.28 -0.93 -0.83
C VAL A 145 15.83 -1.59 -2.09
N GLN A 146 14.96 -1.83 -3.07
CA GLN A 146 15.32 -2.58 -4.26
C GLN A 146 14.45 -2.17 -5.45
N SER A 147 15.09 -2.03 -6.61
CA SER A 147 14.42 -1.96 -7.91
C SER A 147 14.92 -3.11 -8.76
N GLN A 148 14.01 -3.93 -9.28
CA GLN A 148 14.37 -5.15 -10.00
C GLN A 148 13.65 -5.23 -11.36
N TYR A 149 14.41 -5.57 -12.39
CA TYR A 149 13.87 -5.90 -13.70
C TYR A 149 13.31 -7.33 -13.71
N LEU A 150 12.11 -7.49 -14.27
CA LEU A 150 11.34 -8.73 -14.20
C LEU A 150 11.55 -9.65 -15.41
N GLU A 151 12.29 -9.21 -16.44
CA GLU A 151 12.60 -10.00 -17.65
C GLU A 151 11.35 -10.56 -18.35
N GLY A 152 10.25 -9.81 -18.29
CA GLY A 152 8.96 -10.18 -18.87
C GLY A 152 7.89 -9.13 -18.57
N ILE A 153 6.73 -9.29 -19.19
CA ILE A 153 5.58 -8.41 -18.96
C ILE A 153 4.78 -8.96 -17.78
N VAL A 154 4.54 -8.13 -16.78
CA VAL A 154 3.73 -8.50 -15.61
C VAL A 154 2.33 -8.93 -16.02
N ASN A 155 1.87 -10.05 -15.45
CA ASN A 155 0.57 -10.63 -15.73
C ASN A 155 -0.17 -10.98 -14.44
N ILE A 156 -0.64 -9.93 -13.77
CA ILE A 156 -1.48 -10.04 -12.58
C ILE A 156 -2.95 -10.10 -13.02
N ASP A 157 -3.63 -11.16 -12.60
CA ASP A 157 -5.04 -11.40 -12.94
C ASP A 157 -5.93 -10.39 -12.19
N SER A 158 -6.67 -9.57 -12.93
CA SER A 158 -7.54 -8.57 -12.33
C SER A 158 -8.78 -9.18 -11.67
N ASN A 159 -9.19 -10.39 -12.07
CA ASN A 159 -10.32 -11.14 -11.52
C ASN A 159 -9.93 -12.01 -10.31
N ALA A 160 -8.63 -12.11 -10.01
CA ALA A 160 -8.14 -12.81 -8.84
C ALA A 160 -8.39 -12.02 -7.55
N ASN A 161 -8.90 -12.71 -6.55
CA ASN A 161 -9.11 -12.19 -5.20
C ASN A 161 -7.75 -11.99 -4.52
N VAL A 162 -7.67 -11.02 -3.60
CA VAL A 162 -6.52 -10.91 -2.70
C VAL A 162 -6.85 -11.62 -1.40
N ILE A 163 -6.03 -12.58 -1.01
CA ILE A 163 -6.19 -13.34 0.22
C ILE A 163 -5.06 -12.97 1.17
N ILE A 164 -5.38 -12.29 2.27
CA ILE A 164 -4.44 -11.95 3.34
C ILE A 164 -4.38 -13.12 4.32
N SER A 165 -3.17 -13.49 4.75
CA SER A 165 -2.91 -14.63 5.64
C SER A 165 -3.60 -15.94 5.21
N PRO A 166 -3.43 -16.40 3.95
CA PRO A 166 -4.11 -17.58 3.43
C PRO A 166 -3.71 -18.87 4.17
N GLY A 167 -4.69 -19.73 4.45
CA GLY A 167 -4.49 -21.15 4.76
C GLY A 167 -4.02 -21.48 6.18
N GLY A 168 -4.07 -20.55 7.13
CA GLY A 168 -3.68 -20.80 8.54
C GLY A 168 -2.17 -20.98 8.78
N VAL A 169 -1.37 -21.20 7.73
CA VAL A 169 0.11 -21.23 7.73
C VAL A 169 0.68 -19.80 7.61
N GLY A 170 0.06 -18.86 8.32
CA GLY A 170 0.52 -17.48 8.41
C GLY A 170 1.79 -17.35 9.24
N PHE A 171 2.25 -16.12 9.40
CA PHE A 171 3.23 -15.79 10.43
C PHE A 171 2.50 -15.47 11.74
N ASN A 172 3.19 -15.56 12.88
CA ASN A 172 2.62 -15.09 14.14
C ASN A 172 2.67 -13.56 14.18
N GLY A 173 1.51 -12.90 14.07
CA GLY A 173 1.39 -11.49 14.39
C GLY A 173 0.14 -10.81 13.82
N TRP A 174 0.32 -9.62 13.25
CA TRP A 174 -0.79 -8.78 12.78
C TRP A 174 -0.53 -8.22 11.39
N ASN A 175 -1.59 -8.14 10.61
CA ASN A 175 -1.64 -7.38 9.36
C ASN A 175 -2.53 -6.15 9.57
N SER A 176 -2.16 -5.03 8.96
CA SER A 176 -2.96 -3.82 9.02
C SER A 176 -2.88 -3.03 7.72
N LYS A 177 -3.99 -2.33 7.43
CA LYS A 177 -4.08 -1.30 6.41
C LYS A 177 -3.52 -1.76 5.06
N PHE A 178 -4.10 -2.85 4.56
CA PHE A 178 -3.85 -3.27 3.19
C PHE A 178 -4.42 -2.20 2.24
N GLN A 179 -3.66 -1.82 1.23
CA GLN A 179 -4.11 -0.87 0.24
C GLN A 179 -3.59 -1.28 -1.13
N TYR A 180 -4.42 -1.04 -2.13
CA TYR A 180 -4.14 -1.39 -3.51
C TYR A 180 -4.50 -0.21 -4.41
N TRP A 181 -3.67 0.00 -5.43
CA TRP A 181 -3.89 0.97 -6.50
C TRP A 181 -3.59 0.34 -7.85
N THR A 182 -4.33 0.77 -8.88
CA THR A 182 -4.18 0.33 -10.28
C THR A 182 -3.11 1.11 -11.05
N GLN A 183 -2.27 1.88 -10.36
CA GLN A 183 -1.22 2.70 -10.95
C GLN A 183 0.12 2.43 -10.26
N TYR A 184 1.20 2.64 -11.00
CA TYR A 184 2.54 2.70 -10.46
C TYR A 184 2.72 3.98 -9.62
N MET A 185 3.45 3.90 -8.51
CA MET A 185 3.71 5.05 -7.64
C MET A 185 5.20 5.40 -7.55
N ASN A 186 5.48 6.69 -7.60
CA ASN A 186 6.82 7.21 -7.42
C ASN A 186 7.22 7.29 -5.92
N PRO A 187 8.51 7.47 -5.58
CA PRO A 187 8.97 7.51 -4.20
C PRO A 187 8.27 8.54 -3.31
N ASN A 188 7.90 9.71 -3.85
CA ASN A 188 7.19 10.75 -3.09
C ASN A 188 5.77 10.31 -2.71
N GLN A 189 5.05 9.67 -3.64
CA GLN A 189 3.72 9.11 -3.40
C GLN A 189 3.79 7.96 -2.39
N VAL A 190 4.79 7.08 -2.51
CA VAL A 190 5.03 5.99 -1.57
C VAL A 190 5.31 6.52 -0.17
N LYS A 191 6.17 7.53 -0.04
CA LYS A 191 6.43 8.21 1.24
C LYS A 191 5.16 8.81 1.84
N ASN A 192 4.30 9.40 1.02
CA ASN A 192 2.99 9.88 1.46
C ASN A 192 2.04 8.76 1.92
N ILE A 193 2.18 7.53 1.42
CA ILE A 193 1.42 6.37 1.90
C ILE A 193 1.98 5.89 3.22
N TYR A 194 3.30 5.72 3.30
CA TYR A 194 4.00 5.32 4.52
C TYR A 194 3.70 6.26 5.69
N ASN A 195 3.76 7.58 5.45
CA ASN A 195 3.50 8.60 6.48
C ASN A 195 2.07 8.55 7.05
N GLN A 196 1.13 7.85 6.41
CA GLN A 196 -0.21 7.66 6.97
C GLN A 196 -0.24 6.60 8.08
N GLY A 197 0.87 5.89 8.33
CA GLY A 197 1.03 4.91 9.41
C GLY A 197 0.23 3.61 9.25
N HIS A 198 0.41 2.70 10.21
CA HIS A 198 -0.23 1.36 10.25
C HIS A 198 -1.69 1.36 10.71
N GLY A 199 -2.27 2.52 11.04
CA GLY A 199 -3.71 2.66 11.32
C GLY A 199 -4.19 2.19 12.70
N ALA A 200 -3.30 1.80 13.63
CA ALA A 200 -3.72 1.41 14.99
C ALA A 200 -4.11 2.61 15.88
N SER A 201 -3.69 3.82 15.52
CA SER A 201 -4.14 5.08 16.11
C SER A 201 -3.44 6.20 15.34
N GLN A 202 -4.07 6.71 14.29
CA GLN A 202 -3.73 8.03 13.79
C GLN A 202 -5.03 8.80 13.65
N GLU A 203 -5.44 9.37 14.78
CA GLU A 203 -5.98 10.71 14.78
C GLU A 203 -5.02 11.55 13.94
N LYS A 204 -5.43 11.88 12.70
CA LYS A 204 -4.62 12.75 11.85
C LYS A 204 -4.53 14.09 12.57
N ASP A 205 -3.36 14.41 13.11
CA ASP A 205 -3.01 15.78 13.51
C ASP A 205 -2.87 16.60 12.21
N LEU A 206 -4.03 16.96 11.64
CA LEU A 206 -4.14 17.83 10.48
C LEU A 206 -3.71 19.22 10.93
N ARG A 207 -2.45 19.58 10.66
CA ARG A 207 -1.94 20.92 10.95
C ARG A 207 -2.30 21.89 9.82
N VAL A 208 -3.28 22.74 10.06
CA VAL A 208 -3.67 23.86 9.19
C VAL A 208 -2.91 25.10 9.64
N ASN A 209 -2.00 25.60 8.79
CA ASN A 209 -1.39 26.92 9.00
C ASN A 209 -2.19 27.99 8.25
N ILE A 210 -2.85 28.88 8.99
CA ILE A 210 -3.54 30.06 8.44
C ILE A 210 -2.66 31.28 8.71
N SER A 211 -2.23 31.94 7.63
CA SER A 211 -1.43 33.15 7.70
C SER A 211 -2.16 34.32 7.07
N LEU A 212 -2.26 35.42 7.80
CA LEU A 212 -2.95 36.63 7.36
C LEU A 212 -1.93 37.75 7.12
N TYR A 213 -2.00 38.40 5.96
CA TYR A 213 -1.08 39.45 5.54
C TYR A 213 -1.82 40.77 5.29
N LYS A 214 -1.15 41.90 5.53
CA LYS A 214 -1.57 43.23 5.09
C LYS A 214 -0.41 43.85 4.30
N GLY A 215 -0.54 43.88 2.97
CA GLY A 215 0.63 44.08 2.09
C GLY A 215 1.59 42.91 2.24
N ASP A 216 2.89 43.19 2.31
CA ASP A 216 3.94 42.16 2.49
C ASP A 216 4.17 41.79 3.97
N VAL A 217 3.43 42.40 4.90
CA VAL A 217 3.62 42.19 6.34
C VAL A 217 2.63 41.17 6.89
N ARG A 218 3.14 40.07 7.45
CA ARG A 218 2.35 39.04 8.15
C ARG A 218 1.77 39.60 9.45
N ARG A 219 0.46 39.50 9.64
CA ARG A 219 -0.30 40.04 10.78
C ARG A 219 -0.76 38.97 11.75
N ALA A 220 -1.00 37.74 11.27
CA ALA A 220 -1.41 36.64 12.13
C ALA A 220 -0.93 35.30 11.56
N ASN A 221 -0.67 34.35 12.47
CA ASN A 221 -0.37 32.97 12.18
C ASN A 221 -1.13 32.11 13.19
N ILE A 222 -1.96 31.20 12.70
CA ILE A 222 -2.62 30.20 13.52
C ILE A 222 -2.26 28.84 12.94
N VAL A 223 -1.79 27.95 13.80
CA VAL A 223 -1.59 26.53 13.49
C VAL A 223 -2.67 25.78 14.27
N ILE A 224 -3.58 25.13 13.56
CA ILE A 224 -4.63 24.26 14.13
C ILE A 224 -4.23 22.83 13.85
#